data_AF-A0AAD7E6F0-F1
#
_entry.id   AF-A0AAD7E6F0-F1
#
_cell.length_a   1.000
_cell.length_b   1.000
_cell.length_c   1.000
_cell.angle_alpha   90.00
_cell.angle_beta   90.00
_cell.angle_gamma   90.00
#
_symmetry.space_group_name_H-M   'P 1'
#
loop_
_entity.id
_entity.type
_entity.pdbx_description
1 polymer ?
#
loop_
_entity_poly.entity_id
_entity_poly.type
_entity_poly.pdbx_seq_one_letter_code
_entity_poly.pdbx_strand_id
1 'polypeptide(L)'
;MGDPLVDDSWPVGQGMTFTVLQNPLRTRLHTKGEAAFVVPPHWHTMHDEHHTVLKGTLTVIQDGVRRVVRPEDGPLLTRRGVVHSLEILPGEEAIVEETTLQSDDVTEQKTLFFRNLFFPGVLQSPLRVMQVFYYGDSYPELPTGSRWLERLVVVLVGGWIAPLLGYKLPDKRLRMDPKRFPPKKTA
;
A
#
# COMPACT_ATOMS: atom_id res chain seq x y z
N MET A 1 -18.49 -17.55 -18.10
CA MET A 1 -18.69 -17.67 -16.64
C MET A 1 -17.32 -17.82 -16.03
N GLY A 2 -16.77 -16.75 -15.46
CA GLY A 2 -15.47 -16.78 -14.78
C GLY A 2 -15.63 -17.30 -13.36
N ASP A 3 -14.65 -18.09 -12.93
CA ASP A 3 -14.54 -18.80 -11.64
C ASP A 3 -15.01 -17.98 -10.42
N PRO A 4 -15.85 -18.53 -9.52
CA PRO A 4 -16.28 -17.83 -8.32
C PRO A 4 -15.13 -17.71 -7.32
N LEU A 5 -14.72 -16.47 -7.01
CA LEU A 5 -14.12 -16.07 -5.74
C LEU A 5 -12.96 -16.96 -5.23
N VAL A 6 -11.93 -17.17 -6.05
CA VAL A 6 -10.67 -17.67 -5.51
C VAL A 6 -9.92 -16.49 -4.90
N ASP A 7 -9.78 -16.50 -3.58
CA ASP A 7 -8.89 -15.58 -2.86
C ASP A 7 -7.49 -15.63 -3.49
N ASP A 8 -7.07 -14.53 -4.11
CA ASP A 8 -5.78 -14.48 -4.81
C ASP A 8 -4.66 -14.22 -3.81
N SER A 9 -3.77 -15.18 -3.64
CA SER A 9 -2.74 -15.17 -2.59
C SER A 9 -1.35 -15.38 -3.14
N TRP A 10 -0.36 -14.65 -2.62
CA TRP A 10 1.04 -14.80 -3.00
C TRP A 10 1.98 -14.52 -1.81
N PRO A 11 3.18 -15.12 -1.80
CA PRO A 11 4.18 -14.83 -0.77
C PRO A 11 4.74 -13.42 -0.96
N VAL A 12 4.93 -12.70 0.14
CA VAL A 12 5.52 -11.34 0.15
C VAL A 12 6.78 -11.23 1.01
N GLY A 13 7.13 -12.30 1.71
CA GLY A 13 8.29 -12.39 2.58
C GLY A 13 8.37 -13.76 3.25
N GLN A 14 9.41 -13.96 4.05
CA GLN A 14 9.58 -15.20 4.81
C GLN A 14 8.41 -15.39 5.80
N GLY A 15 7.65 -16.47 5.63
CA GLY A 15 6.49 -16.77 6.46
C GLY A 15 5.32 -15.79 6.29
N MET A 16 5.29 -14.99 5.21
CA MET A 16 4.29 -13.96 4.97
C MET A 16 3.54 -14.18 3.66
N THR A 17 2.21 -14.17 3.74
CA THR A 17 1.30 -14.28 2.61
C THR A 17 0.43 -13.05 2.55
N PHE A 18 0.28 -12.50 1.35
CA PHE A 18 -0.68 -11.47 1.05
C PHE A 18 -1.83 -12.08 0.26
N THR A 19 -3.06 -11.76 0.63
CA THR A 19 -4.28 -12.31 0.05
C THR A 19 -5.24 -11.19 -0.30
N VAL A 20 -5.84 -11.26 -1.48
CA VAL A 20 -6.97 -10.42 -1.89
C VAL A 20 -8.24 -11.19 -1.61
N LEU A 21 -9.04 -10.68 -0.67
CA LEU A 21 -10.32 -11.26 -0.32
C LEU A 21 -11.40 -10.57 -1.13
N GLN A 22 -12.27 -11.36 -1.75
CA GLN A 22 -13.42 -10.86 -2.48
C GLN A 22 -14.65 -10.85 -1.55
N ASN A 23 -15.48 -9.79 -1.62
CA ASN A 23 -16.74 -9.65 -0.88
C ASN A 23 -16.66 -9.61 0.67
N PRO A 24 -16.44 -8.43 1.29
CA PRO A 24 -16.06 -7.16 0.65
C PRO A 24 -14.61 -7.21 0.16
N LEU A 25 -14.32 -6.47 -0.92
CA LEU A 25 -12.96 -6.37 -1.45
C LEU A 25 -12.05 -5.76 -0.38
N ARG A 26 -10.99 -6.49 -0.04
CA ARG A 26 -9.97 -6.06 0.92
C ARG A 26 -8.70 -6.87 0.76
N THR A 27 -7.62 -6.38 1.33
CA THR A 27 -6.37 -7.11 1.35
C THR A 27 -6.07 -7.63 2.75
N ARG A 28 -5.46 -8.80 2.83
CA ARG A 28 -5.06 -9.44 4.08
C ARG A 28 -3.59 -9.79 4.02
N LEU A 29 -2.84 -9.38 5.03
CA LEU A 29 -1.52 -9.88 5.34
C LEU A 29 -1.63 -10.94 6.44
N HIS A 30 -1.07 -12.11 6.20
CA HIS A 30 -0.87 -13.15 7.20
C HIS A 30 0.61 -13.40 7.37
N THR A 31 1.13 -13.23 8.58
CA THR A 31 2.50 -13.59 8.93
C THR A 31 2.51 -14.65 10.02
N LYS A 32 3.40 -15.65 9.89
CA LYS A 32 3.65 -16.68 10.89
C LYS A 32 4.60 -16.23 12.02
N GLY A 33 5.06 -14.98 11.98
CA GLY A 33 6.00 -14.43 12.97
C GLY A 33 7.46 -14.81 12.73
N GLU A 34 7.81 -15.33 11.56
CA GLU A 34 9.19 -15.74 11.23
C GLU A 34 10.12 -14.55 10.94
N ALA A 35 9.56 -13.44 10.43
CA ALA A 35 10.28 -12.21 10.13
C ALA A 35 9.41 -10.99 10.42
N ALA A 36 10.06 -9.83 10.56
CA ALA A 36 9.37 -8.55 10.71
C ALA A 36 8.73 -8.13 9.38
N PHE A 37 7.47 -7.71 9.41
CA PHE A 37 6.85 -6.99 8.30
C PHE A 37 6.90 -5.49 8.59
N VAL A 38 7.56 -4.72 7.72
CA VAL A 38 7.73 -3.28 7.91
C VAL A 38 7.28 -2.55 6.66
N VAL A 39 6.35 -1.62 6.83
CA VAL A 39 5.99 -0.62 5.82
C VAL A 39 6.57 0.72 6.28
N PRO A 40 7.55 1.28 5.54
CA PRO A 40 8.17 2.56 5.90
C PRO A 40 7.16 3.72 5.98
N PRO A 41 7.53 4.84 6.64
CA PRO A 41 6.72 6.04 6.68
C PRO A 41 6.31 6.54 5.28
N HIS A 42 5.02 6.68 5.06
CA HIS A 42 4.44 7.12 3.80
C HIS A 42 3.05 7.74 4.02
N TRP A 43 2.48 8.29 2.96
CA TRP A 43 1.13 8.87 2.97
C TRP A 43 0.46 8.77 1.60
N HIS A 44 -0.85 9.01 1.59
CA HIS A 44 -1.72 8.95 0.41
C HIS A 44 -2.47 10.26 0.20
N THR A 45 -2.69 10.68 -1.05
CA THR A 45 -3.46 11.91 -1.32
C THR A 45 -4.95 11.67 -1.49
N MET A 46 -5.33 10.51 -1.99
CA MET A 46 -6.66 10.28 -2.54
C MET A 46 -7.56 9.46 -1.62
N HIS A 47 -6.99 8.59 -0.81
CA HIS A 47 -7.74 7.61 -0.03
C HIS A 47 -7.37 7.60 1.45
N ASP A 48 -8.34 7.18 2.25
CA ASP A 48 -8.16 6.83 3.65
C ASP A 48 -7.97 5.30 3.73
N GLU A 49 -7.23 4.83 4.72
CA GLU A 49 -6.95 3.40 4.94
C GLU A 49 -7.48 2.94 6.29
N HIS A 50 -8.07 1.76 6.29
CA HIS A 50 -8.59 1.09 7.46
C HIS A 50 -7.81 -0.18 7.71
N HIS A 51 -7.16 -0.27 8.86
CA HIS A 51 -6.44 -1.46 9.29
C HIS A 51 -7.24 -2.18 10.37
N THR A 52 -7.57 -3.45 10.13
CA THR A 52 -8.24 -4.30 11.12
C THR A 52 -7.30 -5.44 11.50
N VAL A 53 -6.92 -5.50 12.78
CA VAL A 53 -6.15 -6.63 13.30
C VAL A 53 -7.12 -7.75 13.66
N LEU A 54 -6.96 -8.92 13.05
CA LEU A 54 -7.76 -10.11 13.37
C LEU A 54 -7.05 -11.05 14.34
N LYS A 55 -5.72 -11.01 14.36
CA LYS A 55 -4.86 -11.81 15.25
C LYS A 55 -3.50 -11.10 15.43
N GLY A 56 -2.90 -11.27 16.61
CA GLY A 56 -1.57 -10.74 16.94
C GLY A 56 -1.61 -9.23 17.21
N THR A 57 -0.49 -8.55 16.96
CA THR A 57 -0.37 -7.11 17.12
C THR A 57 0.09 -6.42 15.84
N LEU A 58 -0.39 -5.19 15.62
CA LEU A 58 0.12 -4.28 14.61
C LEU A 58 0.61 -3.01 15.30
N THR A 59 1.87 -2.67 15.14
CA THR A 59 2.33 -1.33 15.49
C THR A 59 2.08 -0.37 14.33
N VAL A 60 1.39 0.73 14.61
CA VAL A 60 1.19 1.82 13.67
C VAL A 60 1.77 3.10 14.28
N ILE A 61 2.53 3.84 13.48
CA ILE A 61 2.93 5.21 13.83
C ILE A 61 2.11 6.12 12.92
N GLN A 62 1.37 7.08 13.47
CA GLN A 62 0.62 8.10 12.72
C GLN A 62 1.04 9.48 13.21
N ASP A 63 1.56 10.34 12.33
CA ASP A 63 2.10 11.67 12.66
C ASP A 63 3.01 11.66 13.90
N GLY A 64 3.92 10.67 13.96
CA GLY A 64 4.88 10.49 15.07
C GLY A 64 4.31 9.82 16.33
N VAL A 65 3.00 9.56 16.40
CA VAL A 65 2.37 8.87 17.54
C VAL A 65 2.37 7.36 17.30
N ARG A 66 3.14 6.62 18.10
CA ARG A 66 3.17 5.15 18.09
C ARG A 66 1.97 4.57 18.83
N ARG A 67 1.28 3.61 18.22
CA ARG A 67 0.19 2.82 18.80
C ARG A 67 0.42 1.35 18.51
N VAL A 68 0.12 0.49 19.47
CA VAL A 68 0.03 -0.96 19.27
C VAL A 68 -1.46 -1.29 19.22
N VAL A 69 -1.89 -1.89 18.11
CA VAL A 69 -3.29 -2.23 17.83
C VAL A 69 -3.47 -3.74 17.93
N ARG A 70 -4.55 -4.15 18.60
CA ARG A 70 -4.97 -5.54 18.80
C ARG A 70 -6.40 -5.75 18.28
N PRO A 71 -6.87 -7.00 18.15
CA PRO A 71 -8.24 -7.27 17.69
C PRO A 71 -9.33 -6.56 18.50
N GLU A 72 -9.16 -6.42 19.81
CA GLU A 72 -10.12 -5.76 20.70
C GLU A 72 -10.21 -4.24 20.52
N ASP A 73 -9.22 -3.60 19.89
CA ASP A 73 -9.20 -2.15 19.66
C ASP A 73 -10.08 -1.74 18.46
N GLY A 74 -10.49 -2.72 17.63
CA GLY A 74 -11.27 -2.48 16.43
C GLY A 74 -10.47 -1.86 15.27
N PRO A 75 -11.15 -1.40 14.21
CA PRO A 75 -10.48 -0.84 13.02
C PRO A 75 -9.77 0.48 13.33
N LEU A 76 -8.50 0.57 12.94
CA LEU A 76 -7.74 1.81 12.96
C LEU A 76 -7.87 2.55 11.62
N LEU A 77 -8.35 3.80 11.67
CA LEU A 77 -8.40 4.70 10.52
C LEU A 77 -7.10 5.52 10.39
N THR A 78 -6.48 5.45 9.22
CA THR A 78 -5.49 6.42 8.72
C THR A 78 -6.15 7.32 7.70
N ARG A 79 -6.25 8.62 8.01
CA ARG A 79 -6.80 9.59 7.07
C ARG A 79 -5.80 9.93 5.96
N ARG A 80 -6.30 10.26 4.78
CA ARG A 80 -5.51 10.81 3.67
C ARG A 80 -4.63 11.97 4.16
N GLY A 81 -3.40 12.01 3.67
CA GLY A 81 -2.41 13.02 4.05
C GLY A 81 -1.73 12.77 5.40
N VAL A 82 -2.19 11.85 6.24
CA VAL A 82 -1.50 11.48 7.48
C VAL A 82 -0.29 10.61 7.14
N VAL A 83 0.88 11.00 7.63
CA VAL A 83 2.07 10.16 7.50
C VAL A 83 1.94 9.01 8.46
N HIS A 84 2.15 7.80 7.96
CA HIS A 84 2.06 6.60 8.76
C HIS A 84 3.03 5.50 8.32
N SER A 85 3.37 4.63 9.27
CA SER A 85 4.17 3.44 9.05
C SER A 85 3.59 2.26 9.81
N LEU A 86 3.83 1.05 9.31
CA LEU A 86 3.30 -0.19 9.87
C LEU A 86 4.44 -1.12 10.23
N GLU A 87 4.32 -1.81 11.36
CA GLU A 87 5.29 -2.78 11.82
C GLU A 87 4.59 -3.94 12.51
N ILE A 88 4.87 -5.17 12.04
CA ILE A 88 4.56 -6.40 12.75
C ILE A 88 5.89 -7.05 13.12
N LEU A 89 6.15 -7.15 14.42
CA LEU A 89 7.40 -7.72 14.93
C LEU A 89 7.39 -9.26 14.81
N PRO A 90 8.55 -9.90 14.66
CA PRO A 90 8.65 -11.36 14.67
C PRO A 90 8.31 -11.92 16.06
N GLY A 91 8.00 -13.21 16.11
CA GLY A 91 7.75 -13.95 17.36
C GLY A 91 6.29 -14.31 17.61
N GLU A 92 5.33 -13.70 16.90
CA GLU A 92 3.93 -14.10 16.95
C GLU A 92 3.28 -14.12 15.56
N GLU A 93 2.29 -14.99 15.41
CA GLU A 93 1.43 -14.99 14.22
C GLU A 93 0.50 -13.78 14.26
N ALA A 94 0.41 -13.06 13.14
CA ALA A 94 -0.50 -11.93 13.00
C ALA A 94 -1.28 -11.98 11.68
N ILE A 95 -2.53 -11.51 11.75
CA ILE A 95 -3.42 -11.39 10.61
C ILE A 95 -3.98 -9.97 10.62
N VAL A 96 -3.66 -9.20 9.58
CA VAL A 96 -4.09 -7.81 9.43
C VAL A 96 -4.79 -7.65 8.10
N GLU A 97 -5.96 -7.03 8.12
CA GLU A 97 -6.70 -6.64 6.92
C GLU A 97 -6.61 -5.14 6.68
N GLU A 98 -6.59 -4.76 5.41
CA GLU A 98 -6.59 -3.37 4.95
C GLU A 98 -7.72 -3.14 3.94
N THR A 99 -8.47 -2.06 4.12
CA THR A 99 -9.46 -1.53 3.17
C THR A 99 -9.25 -0.05 2.89
N THR A 100 -9.63 0.38 1.69
CA THR A 100 -9.61 1.80 1.30
C THR A 100 -11.04 2.36 1.24
N LEU A 101 -11.34 3.43 1.97
CA LEU A 101 -12.72 3.87 2.23
C LEU A 101 -13.38 4.76 1.15
N GLN A 102 -12.97 4.67 -0.12
CA GLN A 102 -13.45 5.62 -1.14
C GLN A 102 -14.39 5.02 -2.20
N SER A 103 -14.08 3.84 -2.73
CA SER A 103 -14.93 3.06 -3.64
C SER A 103 -14.33 1.67 -3.87
N ASP A 104 -15.10 0.77 -4.46
CA ASP A 104 -14.59 -0.53 -4.91
C ASP A 104 -13.46 -0.36 -5.94
N ASP A 105 -13.57 0.63 -6.85
CA ASP A 105 -12.52 0.95 -7.82
C ASP A 105 -11.18 1.30 -7.14
N VAL A 106 -11.22 2.09 -6.07
CA VAL A 106 -10.01 2.47 -5.32
C VAL A 106 -9.40 1.24 -4.64
N THR A 107 -10.25 0.36 -4.11
CA THR A 107 -9.80 -0.89 -3.49
C THR A 107 -9.25 -1.89 -4.53
N GLU A 108 -9.78 -1.90 -5.76
CA GLU A 108 -9.22 -2.67 -6.87
C GLU A 108 -7.85 -2.12 -7.28
N GLN A 109 -7.71 -0.80 -7.43
CA GLN A 109 -6.41 -0.17 -7.71
C GLN A 109 -5.39 -0.44 -6.60
N LYS A 110 -5.82 -0.48 -5.34
CA LYS A 110 -4.97 -0.86 -4.22
C LYS A 110 -4.50 -2.32 -4.30
N THR A 111 -5.39 -3.22 -4.70
CA THR A 111 -5.02 -4.62 -4.98
C THR A 111 -3.95 -4.69 -6.08
N LEU A 112 -4.15 -3.97 -7.19
CA LEU A 112 -3.18 -3.91 -8.29
C LEU A 112 -1.85 -3.27 -7.85
N PHE A 113 -1.88 -2.30 -6.94
CA PHE A 113 -0.68 -1.71 -6.33
C PHE A 113 0.14 -2.78 -5.62
N PHE A 114 -0.46 -3.56 -4.72
CA PHE A 114 0.25 -4.61 -3.98
C PHE A 114 0.77 -5.73 -4.89
N ARG A 115 0.00 -6.10 -5.91
CA ARG A 115 0.47 -7.04 -6.94
C ARG A 115 1.71 -6.52 -7.65
N ASN A 116 1.71 -5.27 -8.10
CA ASN A 116 2.89 -4.69 -8.76
C ASN A 116 4.08 -4.51 -7.80
N LEU A 117 3.82 -4.27 -6.52
CA LEU A 117 4.87 -4.06 -5.52
C LEU A 117 5.57 -5.35 -5.12
N PHE A 118 4.82 -6.45 -4.98
CA PHE A 118 5.34 -7.69 -4.40
C PHE A 118 5.44 -8.86 -5.37
N PHE A 119 4.71 -8.91 -6.49
CA PHE A 119 4.76 -10.06 -7.40
C PHE A 119 6.01 -10.02 -8.31
N PRO A 120 6.77 -11.11 -8.49
CA PRO A 120 6.50 -12.51 -8.10
C PRO A 120 7.19 -12.98 -6.80
N GLY A 121 7.21 -12.17 -5.74
CA GLY A 121 7.70 -12.53 -4.41
C GLY A 121 9.07 -11.96 -4.03
N VAL A 122 9.58 -10.97 -4.78
CA VAL A 122 10.85 -10.28 -4.51
C VAL A 122 10.63 -8.77 -4.47
N LEU A 123 11.21 -8.10 -3.48
CA LEU A 123 11.20 -6.63 -3.41
C LEU A 123 11.82 -6.07 -4.69
N GLN A 124 11.04 -5.26 -5.40
CA GLN A 124 11.42 -4.75 -6.71
C GLN A 124 12.56 -3.72 -6.59
N SER A 125 13.30 -3.49 -7.68
CA SER A 125 14.28 -2.40 -7.74
C SER A 125 13.68 -1.07 -7.30
N PRO A 126 14.42 -0.16 -6.63
CA PRO A 126 13.87 1.10 -6.13
C PRO A 126 13.12 1.93 -7.20
N LEU A 127 13.63 1.98 -8.44
CA LEU A 127 12.98 2.69 -9.54
C LEU A 127 11.60 2.11 -9.89
N ARG A 128 11.45 0.79 -9.85
CA ARG A 128 10.16 0.13 -10.06
C ARG A 128 9.21 0.39 -8.90
N VAL A 129 9.69 0.38 -7.65
CA VAL A 129 8.88 0.75 -6.49
C VAL A 129 8.35 2.18 -6.64
N MET A 130 9.21 3.13 -7.01
CA MET A 130 8.80 4.51 -7.25
C MET A 130 7.80 4.64 -8.41
N GLN A 131 7.92 3.81 -9.45
CA GLN A 131 6.93 3.75 -10.52
C GLN A 131 5.57 3.24 -10.02
N VAL A 132 5.55 2.20 -9.17
CA VAL A 132 4.31 1.72 -8.54
C VAL A 132 3.69 2.80 -7.65
N PHE A 133 4.50 3.52 -6.87
CA PHE A 133 4.07 4.66 -6.04
C PHE A 133 3.47 5.81 -6.88
N TYR A 134 4.07 6.06 -8.05
CA TYR A 134 3.56 7.04 -9.00
C TYR A 134 2.17 6.71 -9.52
N TYR A 135 1.83 5.44 -9.75
CA TYR A 135 0.47 5.08 -10.18
C TYR A 135 -0.50 4.84 -9.01
N GLY A 136 -0.07 4.19 -7.93
CA GLY A 136 -0.94 3.77 -6.82
C GLY A 136 -0.99 4.71 -5.61
N ASP A 137 -0.82 6.02 -5.83
CA ASP A 137 -1.03 7.05 -4.80
C ASP A 137 -0.25 6.87 -3.49
N SER A 138 1.02 6.48 -3.54
CA SER A 138 1.86 6.39 -2.33
C SER A 138 3.04 7.34 -2.42
N TYR A 139 3.40 7.96 -1.29
CA TYR A 139 4.51 8.91 -1.18
C TYR A 139 5.34 8.61 0.06
N PRO A 140 6.64 8.30 -0.08
CA PRO A 140 7.50 8.10 1.07
C PRO A 140 7.71 9.43 1.81
N GLU A 141 7.71 9.38 3.13
CA GLU A 141 8.13 10.53 3.93
C GLU A 141 9.62 10.81 3.71
N LEU A 142 9.97 12.06 3.45
CA LEU A 142 11.35 12.53 3.37
C LEU A 142 11.73 13.28 4.64
N PRO A 143 13.02 13.35 5.01
CA PRO A 143 13.46 14.06 6.22
C PRO A 143 13.06 15.54 6.32
N THR A 144 12.64 16.14 5.20
CA THR A 144 12.17 17.54 5.16
C THR A 144 10.73 17.70 5.64
N GLY A 145 9.94 16.62 5.70
CA GLY A 145 8.50 16.65 5.98
C GLY A 145 7.66 17.38 4.92
N SER A 146 8.25 17.71 3.76
CA SER A 146 7.59 18.50 2.72
C SER A 146 6.81 17.61 1.76
N ARG A 147 5.50 17.51 1.98
CA ARG A 147 4.56 16.76 1.12
C ARG A 147 4.66 17.12 -0.36
N TRP A 148 4.90 18.40 -0.66
CA TRP A 148 5.10 18.84 -2.04
C TRP A 148 6.36 18.25 -2.66
N LEU A 149 7.47 18.22 -1.91
CA LEU A 149 8.74 17.67 -2.39
C LEU A 149 8.66 16.14 -2.53
N GLU A 150 8.06 15.45 -1.57
CA GLU A 150 7.83 13.99 -1.60
C GLU A 150 7.03 13.59 -2.84
N ARG A 151 5.96 14.34 -3.11
CA ARG A 151 5.16 14.21 -4.33
C ARG A 151 5.99 14.46 -5.58
N LEU A 152 6.79 15.52 -5.60
CA LEU A 152 7.65 15.85 -6.74
C LEU A 152 8.65 14.72 -7.02
N VAL A 153 9.27 14.16 -5.98
CA VAL A 153 10.21 13.04 -6.10
C VAL A 153 9.52 11.81 -6.71
N VAL A 154 8.33 11.44 -6.25
CA VAL A 154 7.58 10.32 -6.83
C VAL A 154 7.23 10.57 -8.29
N VAL A 155 6.80 11.79 -8.64
CA VAL A 155 6.51 12.16 -10.03
C VAL A 155 7.75 12.05 -10.90
N LEU A 156 8.85 12.69 -10.52
CA LEU A 156 10.07 12.71 -11.33
C LEU A 156 10.69 11.31 -11.45
N VAL A 157 10.85 10.61 -10.34
CA VAL A 157 11.53 9.31 -10.33
C VAL A 157 10.64 8.22 -10.94
N GLY A 158 9.40 8.10 -10.45
CA GLY A 158 8.49 7.04 -10.87
C GLY A 158 7.81 7.29 -12.21
N GLY A 159 7.46 8.55 -12.50
CA GLY A 159 6.73 8.94 -13.70
C GLY A 159 7.61 9.28 -14.91
N TRP A 160 8.86 9.71 -14.70
CA TRP A 160 9.76 10.11 -15.79
C TRP A 160 11.02 9.25 -15.87
N ILE A 161 11.84 9.22 -14.82
CA ILE A 161 13.15 8.55 -14.84
C ILE A 161 13.00 7.04 -15.05
N ALA A 162 12.14 6.38 -14.29
CA ALA A 162 11.93 4.94 -14.41
C ALA A 162 11.47 4.52 -15.83
N PRO A 163 10.43 5.14 -16.44
CA PRO A 163 10.07 4.87 -17.84
C PRO A 163 11.20 5.14 -18.85
N LEU A 164 11.94 6.25 -18.70
CA LEU A 164 13.06 6.58 -19.60
C LEU A 164 14.17 5.52 -19.56
N LEU A 165 14.37 4.89 -18.41
CA LEU A 165 15.31 3.77 -18.22
C LEU A 165 14.70 2.40 -18.58
N GLY A 166 13.50 2.38 -19.19
CA GLY A 166 12.86 1.17 -19.70
C GLY A 166 12.03 0.39 -18.67
N TYR A 167 11.83 0.90 -17.45
CA TYR A 167 10.97 0.26 -16.46
C TYR A 167 9.50 0.32 -16.86
N LYS A 168 8.81 -0.81 -16.71
CA LYS A 168 7.38 -0.96 -16.96
C LYS A 168 6.73 -1.62 -15.76
N LEU A 169 5.46 -1.26 -15.51
CA LEU A 169 4.61 -1.95 -14.56
C LEU A 169 4.38 -3.41 -15.01
N PRO A 170 4.58 -4.40 -14.12
CA PRO A 170 4.16 -5.78 -14.36
C PRO A 170 2.68 -5.90 -14.76
N ASP A 171 1.79 -5.27 -14.00
CA ASP A 171 0.36 -5.22 -14.29
C ASP A 171 -0.05 -3.79 -14.68
N LYS A 172 -0.27 -3.60 -15.98
CA LYS A 172 -0.62 -2.32 -16.61
C LYS A 172 -2.05 -1.86 -16.33
N ARG A 173 -2.85 -2.67 -15.63
CA ARG A 173 -4.20 -2.25 -15.19
C ARG A 173 -4.13 -1.26 -14.04
N LEU A 174 -3.01 -1.20 -13.31
CA LEU A 174 -2.76 -0.17 -12.32
C LEU A 174 -2.71 1.20 -13.01
N ARG A 175 -3.59 2.11 -12.61
CA ARG A 175 -3.80 3.41 -13.21
C ARG A 175 -3.73 4.50 -12.15
N MET A 176 -3.26 5.66 -12.58
CA MET A 176 -3.26 6.85 -11.75
C MET A 176 -4.67 7.42 -11.67
N ASP A 177 -5.13 7.78 -10.47
CA ASP A 177 -6.40 8.49 -10.29
C ASP A 177 -6.36 9.83 -11.05
N PRO A 178 -7.30 10.10 -11.98
CA PRO A 178 -7.33 11.34 -12.76
C PRO A 178 -7.50 12.60 -11.89
N LYS A 179 -8.06 12.47 -10.69
CA LYS A 179 -8.22 13.59 -9.73
C LYS A 179 -6.90 13.99 -9.08
N ARG A 180 -5.88 13.12 -9.12
CA ARG A 180 -4.56 13.39 -8.55
C ARG A 180 -3.90 14.58 -9.27
N PHE A 181 -3.96 14.62 -10.59
CA PHE A 181 -3.48 15.72 -11.42
C PHE A 181 -4.62 16.19 -12.31
N PRO A 182 -5.55 17.02 -11.78
CA PRO A 182 -6.67 17.47 -12.57
C PRO A 182 -6.15 18.19 -13.83
N PRO A 183 -6.76 17.94 -15.00
CA PRO A 183 -6.38 18.67 -16.20
C PRO A 183 -6.49 20.17 -15.93
N LYS A 184 -5.51 20.96 -16.41
CA LYS A 184 -5.63 22.42 -16.38
C LYS A 184 -6.95 22.77 -17.07
N LYS A 185 -7.86 23.46 -16.37
CA LYS A 185 -9.02 24.06 -17.01
C LYS A 185 -8.46 24.98 -18.10
N THR A 186 -8.69 24.65 -19.35
CA THR A 186 -8.45 25.58 -20.46
C THR A 186 -9.40 26.75 -20.23
N ALA A 187 -8.84 27.90 -19.88
CA ALA A 187 -9.54 29.18 -19.87
C ALA A 187 -9.75 29.66 -21.31
#